data_AF-A0A194Q2R0-F1
#
_entry.id   AF-A0A194Q2R0-F1
#
_cell.length_a   1.000
_cell.length_b   1.000
_cell.length_c   1.000
_cell.angle_alpha   90.00
_cell.angle_beta   90.00
_cell.angle_gamma   90.00
#
_symmetry.space_group_name_H-M   'P 1'
#
loop_
_entity.id
_entity.type
_entity.pdbx_description
1 polymer ?
#
loop_
_entity_poly.entity_id
_entity_poly.type
_entity_poly.pdbx_seq_one_letter_code
_entity_poly.pdbx_strand_id
1 'polypeptide(L)'
;MASNRGIQIGSAWFQRKLNLRPQHRGVHLVTEEILKQVPELSQFAVGLCHIQIMHTSASLALNESWDPDVRDDMEMMLNKIVPEGLPYRHSCEGPDDMPAHVKACFLGSSLTIPITDGKLNLGTWQGVWLCEHRNHAGSRKVVVTLSGCPRDSPLSPVSAASCSS
;
A
#
# COMPACT_ATOMS: atom_id res chain seq x y z
N MET A 1 -3.95 42.65 4.25
CA MET A 1 -3.57 41.83 3.08
C MET A 1 -3.66 40.37 3.49
N ALA A 2 -4.58 39.60 2.92
CA ALA A 2 -4.73 38.18 3.20
C ALA A 2 -3.52 37.44 2.61
N SER A 3 -2.59 37.03 3.49
CA SER A 3 -1.52 36.10 3.14
C SER A 3 -2.19 34.84 2.56
N ASN A 4 -1.73 34.43 1.39
CA ASN A 4 -2.23 33.29 0.63
C ASN A 4 -1.87 31.97 1.33
N ARG A 5 -2.40 31.72 2.54
CA ARG A 5 -2.03 30.63 3.47
C ARG A 5 -2.54 29.23 3.06
N GLY A 6 -2.97 29.04 1.81
CA GLY A 6 -3.52 27.76 1.36
C GLY A 6 -2.48 26.82 0.76
N ILE A 7 -1.53 27.37 0.00
CA ILE A 7 -0.58 26.58 -0.80
C ILE A 7 0.79 26.64 -0.13
N GLN A 8 1.27 25.49 0.34
CA GLN A 8 2.62 25.37 0.88
C GLN A 8 3.62 25.14 -0.25
N ILE A 9 4.70 25.93 -0.24
CA ILE A 9 5.78 25.86 -1.22
C ILE A 9 6.96 25.11 -0.59
N GLY A 10 7.35 24.00 -1.20
CA GLY A 10 8.38 23.08 -0.69
C GLY A 10 7.78 21.72 -0.34
N SER A 11 8.28 20.66 -0.99
CA SER A 11 7.91 19.27 -0.69
C SER A 11 9.17 18.50 -0.31
N ALA A 12 9.11 17.77 0.81
CA ALA A 12 10.09 16.74 1.09
C ALA A 12 9.70 15.46 0.35
N TRP A 13 10.71 14.70 -0.05
CA TRP A 13 10.58 13.42 -0.70
C TRP A 13 11.42 12.40 0.04
N PHE A 14 10.84 11.24 0.28
CA PHE A 14 11.53 10.12 0.89
C PHE A 14 11.14 8.85 0.13
N GLN A 15 12.10 7.95 -0.12
CA GLN A 15 11.83 6.68 -0.76
C GLN A 15 12.63 5.56 -0.10
N ARG A 16 11.98 4.41 0.12
CA ARG A 16 12.60 3.21 0.69
C ARG A 16 12.07 1.95 0.03
N LYS A 17 12.97 0.97 -0.16
CA LYS A 17 12.63 -0.41 -0.52
C LYS A 17 12.41 -1.23 0.75
N LEU A 18 11.28 -1.94 0.82
CA LEU A 18 10.88 -2.81 1.91
C LEU A 18 10.83 -4.26 1.41
N ASN A 19 11.02 -5.21 2.32
CA ASN A 19 10.72 -6.61 2.05
C ASN A 19 9.55 -7.03 2.94
N LEU A 20 8.47 -7.49 2.30
CA LEU A 20 7.38 -8.17 2.99
C LEU A 20 7.73 -9.64 3.13
N ARG A 21 7.33 -10.23 4.26
CA ARG A 21 7.49 -11.65 4.54
C ARG A 21 6.81 -12.49 3.45
N PRO A 22 7.38 -13.65 3.08
CA PRO A 22 6.73 -14.59 2.19
C PRO A 22 5.34 -14.96 2.72
N GLN A 23 4.36 -15.01 1.82
CA GLN A 23 3.01 -15.46 2.12
C GLN A 23 2.65 -16.63 1.21
N HIS A 24 1.74 -17.47 1.67
CA HIS A 24 1.05 -18.41 0.79
C HIS A 24 -0.01 -17.65 -0.03
N ARG A 25 -0.57 -18.31 -1.03
CA ARG A 25 -1.71 -17.75 -1.79
C ARG A 25 -2.80 -17.24 -0.84
N GLY A 26 -3.31 -16.05 -1.12
CA GLY A 26 -4.44 -15.47 -0.41
C GLY A 26 -4.28 -13.96 -0.22
N VAL A 27 -5.16 -13.41 0.62
CA VAL A 27 -5.19 -11.98 0.90
C VAL A 27 -4.72 -11.72 2.33
N HIS A 28 -3.66 -10.91 2.45
CA HIS A 28 -2.92 -10.73 3.70
C HIS A 28 -2.91 -9.27 4.13
N LEU A 29 -3.34 -8.98 5.36
CA LEU A 29 -3.23 -7.63 5.93
C LEU A 29 -1.75 -7.33 6.27
N VAL A 30 -1.16 -6.34 5.59
CA VAL A 30 0.28 -5.99 5.71
C VAL A 30 0.54 -4.56 6.18
N THR A 31 -0.50 -3.81 6.57
CA THR A 31 -0.40 -2.41 7.03
C THR A 31 0.69 -2.22 8.09
N GLU A 32 0.63 -2.98 9.19
CA GLU A 32 1.58 -2.86 10.30
C GLU A 32 3.01 -3.25 9.91
N GLU A 33 3.14 -4.23 9.01
CA GLU A 33 4.45 -4.68 8.51
C GLU A 33 5.12 -3.60 7.65
N ILE A 34 4.34 -2.84 6.88
CA ILE A 34 4.83 -1.68 6.12
C ILE A 34 5.17 -0.53 7.06
N LEU A 35 4.26 -0.16 7.97
CA LEU A 35 4.45 1.00 8.86
C LEU A 35 5.68 0.86 9.76
N LYS A 36 5.94 -0.35 10.30
CA LYS A 36 7.16 -0.62 11.09
C LYS A 36 8.46 -0.38 10.33
N GLN A 37 8.43 -0.49 9.00
CA GLN A 37 9.60 -0.28 8.14
C GLN A 37 9.67 1.14 7.55
N VAL A 38 8.71 2.02 7.86
CA VAL A 38 8.66 3.42 7.38
C VAL A 38 8.33 4.41 8.52
N PRO A 39 9.16 4.49 9.57
CA PRO A 39 8.96 5.44 10.67
C PRO A 39 9.01 6.91 10.22
N GLU A 40 9.68 7.23 9.11
CA GLU A 40 9.78 8.59 8.54
C GLU A 40 8.41 9.18 8.17
N LEU A 41 7.39 8.34 8.03
CA LEU A 41 6.02 8.77 7.79
C LEU A 41 5.55 9.77 8.87
N SER A 42 5.99 9.61 10.11
CA SER A 42 5.61 10.52 11.21
C SER A 42 6.16 11.95 11.05
N GLN A 43 7.16 12.14 10.19
CA GLN A 43 7.81 13.42 9.91
C GLN A 43 7.02 14.27 8.90
N PHE A 44 5.97 13.71 8.28
CA PHE A 44 5.12 14.44 7.32
C PHE A 44 3.83 14.92 7.99
N ALA A 45 3.54 16.21 7.88
CA ALA A 45 2.29 16.80 8.36
C ALA A 45 1.12 16.50 7.42
N VAL A 46 1.32 16.69 6.11
CA VAL A 46 0.34 16.40 5.05
C VAL A 46 1.11 15.94 3.82
N GLY A 47 0.61 14.92 3.12
CA GLY A 47 1.29 14.39 1.95
C GLY A 47 0.59 13.20 1.31
N LEU A 48 1.35 12.45 0.51
CA LEU A 48 0.96 11.19 -0.10
C LEU A 48 2.01 10.12 0.23
N CYS A 49 1.53 8.91 0.54
CA CYS A 49 2.30 7.69 0.63
C CYS A 49 1.96 6.83 -0.57
N HIS A 50 2.90 6.71 -1.51
CA HIS A 50 2.79 5.82 -2.64
C HIS A 50 3.50 4.49 -2.34
N ILE A 51 2.84 3.37 -2.58
CA ILE A 51 3.31 2.02 -2.30
C ILE A 51 3.24 1.23 -3.60
N GLN A 52 4.37 0.78 -4.13
CA GLN A 52 4.46 0.00 -5.37
C GLN A 52 5.03 -1.39 -5.07
N ILE A 53 4.29 -2.46 -5.37
CA ILE A 53 4.85 -3.81 -5.35
C ILE A 53 5.68 -4.04 -6.61
N MET A 54 6.88 -4.60 -6.43
CA MET A 54 7.82 -4.88 -7.52
C MET A 54 7.65 -6.33 -7.99
N HIS A 55 6.43 -6.68 -8.39
CA HIS A 55 6.07 -8.01 -8.89
C HIS A 55 4.93 -7.95 -9.89
N THR A 56 4.84 -8.96 -10.75
CA THR A 56 3.83 -9.06 -11.82
C THR A 56 2.73 -10.08 -11.54
N SER A 57 2.90 -10.90 -10.52
CA SER A 57 1.96 -11.95 -10.10
C SER A 57 1.48 -11.82 -8.65
N ALA A 58 1.64 -10.63 -8.06
CA ALA A 58 1.07 -10.24 -6.77
C ALA A 58 0.59 -8.79 -6.86
N SER A 59 -0.39 -8.41 -6.06
CA SER A 59 -1.01 -7.08 -6.11
C SER A 59 -1.22 -6.46 -4.74
N LEU A 60 -1.55 -5.18 -4.73
CA LEU A 60 -1.91 -4.44 -3.53
C LEU A 60 -3.36 -3.98 -3.63
N ALA A 61 -4.06 -3.95 -2.49
CA ALA A 61 -5.41 -3.43 -2.39
C ALA A 61 -5.61 -2.67 -1.06
N LEU A 62 -6.57 -1.75 -1.03
CA LEU A 62 -7.06 -1.12 0.19
C LEU A 62 -8.47 -1.62 0.47
N ASN A 63 -8.66 -2.33 1.57
CA ASN A 63 -9.96 -2.87 1.93
C ASN A 63 -9.99 -3.25 3.43
N GLU A 64 -10.98 -4.03 3.86
CA GLU A 64 -11.28 -4.29 5.26
C GLU A 64 -10.10 -4.84 6.09
N SER A 65 -9.86 -4.28 7.27
CA SER A 65 -8.77 -4.65 8.18
C SER A 65 -9.23 -5.35 9.46
N TRP A 66 -10.54 -5.60 9.61
CA TRP A 66 -11.12 -6.16 10.83
C TRP A 66 -11.47 -7.64 10.69
N ASP A 67 -12.36 -7.98 9.76
CA ASP A 67 -12.85 -9.34 9.61
C ASP A 67 -11.93 -10.18 8.68
N PRO A 68 -11.33 -11.28 9.16
CA PRO A 68 -10.56 -12.18 8.31
C PRO A 68 -11.40 -12.85 7.21
N ASP A 69 -12.70 -13.08 7.41
CA ASP A 69 -13.55 -13.80 6.45
C ASP A 69 -13.64 -13.05 5.11
N VAL A 70 -13.60 -11.72 5.15
CA VAL A 70 -13.60 -10.87 3.93
C VAL A 70 -12.38 -11.16 3.04
N ARG A 71 -11.25 -11.54 3.64
CA ARG A 71 -10.02 -11.88 2.90
C ARG A 71 -10.11 -13.27 2.27
N ASP A 72 -10.73 -14.21 2.96
CA ASP A 72 -10.98 -15.56 2.45
C ASP A 72 -12.01 -15.54 1.30
N ASP A 73 -13.10 -14.78 1.47
CA ASP A 73 -14.11 -14.57 0.43
C ASP A 73 -13.55 -13.88 -0.81
N MET A 74 -12.67 -12.89 -0.61
CA MET A 74 -11.99 -12.21 -1.71
C MET A 74 -11.11 -13.20 -2.49
N GLU A 75 -10.32 -14.04 -1.81
CA GLU A 75 -9.49 -15.05 -2.48
C GLU A 75 -10.34 -16.09 -3.23
N MET A 76 -11.44 -16.56 -2.61
CA MET A 76 -12.41 -17.42 -3.27
C MET A 76 -12.92 -16.78 -4.56
N MET A 77 -13.34 -15.50 -4.51
CA MET A 77 -13.86 -14.80 -5.69
C MET A 77 -12.80 -14.57 -6.77
N LEU A 78 -11.56 -14.25 -6.39
CA LEU A 78 -10.45 -14.11 -7.34
C LEU A 78 -10.20 -15.44 -8.09
N ASN A 79 -10.24 -16.57 -7.39
CA ASN A 79 -10.11 -17.90 -8.01
C ASN A 79 -11.30 -18.27 -8.89
N LYS A 80 -12.50 -17.78 -8.56
CA LYS A 80 -13.71 -18.00 -9.37
C LYS A 80 -13.69 -17.18 -10.67
N ILE A 81 -13.23 -15.92 -10.61
CA ILE A 81 -13.18 -15.02 -11.77
C ILE A 81 -12.00 -15.35 -12.67
N VAL A 82 -10.88 -15.79 -12.10
CA VAL A 82 -9.65 -16.13 -12.82
C VAL A 82 -9.18 -17.54 -12.42
N PRO A 83 -9.82 -18.60 -12.93
CA PRO A 83 -9.48 -19.98 -12.58
C PRO A 83 -8.18 -20.44 -13.24
N GLU A 84 -7.41 -21.28 -12.54
CA GLU A 84 -6.16 -21.88 -13.09
C GLU A 84 -6.40 -22.79 -14.30
N GLY A 85 -7.56 -23.45 -14.37
CA GLY A 85 -7.86 -24.48 -15.37
C GLY A 85 -8.26 -23.96 -16.76
N LEU A 86 -8.16 -22.65 -17.01
CA LEU A 86 -8.39 -22.10 -18.34
C LEU A 86 -7.22 -22.43 -19.29
N PRO A 87 -7.44 -22.50 -20.62
CA PRO A 87 -6.41 -22.83 -21.60
C PRO A 87 -5.46 -21.65 -21.85
N TYR A 88 -4.77 -21.20 -20.80
CA TYR A 88 -3.75 -20.17 -20.86
C TYR A 88 -2.56 -20.64 -21.70
N ARG A 89 -2.07 -19.75 -22.57
CA ARG A 89 -0.87 -20.03 -23.39
C ARG A 89 0.43 -19.91 -22.60
N HIS A 90 0.42 -19.08 -21.56
CA HIS A 90 1.54 -18.92 -20.66
C HIS A 90 1.35 -19.90 -19.50
N SER A 91 2.27 -20.85 -19.35
CA SER A 91 2.15 -21.94 -18.36
C SER A 91 3.52 -22.47 -17.91
N CYS A 92 4.59 -21.71 -18.13
CA CYS A 92 5.96 -22.19 -17.93
C CYS A 92 6.32 -22.33 -16.44
N GLU A 93 5.67 -21.61 -15.53
CA GLU A 93 5.97 -21.66 -14.10
C GLU A 93 4.90 -22.37 -13.26
N GLY A 94 4.00 -23.12 -13.89
CA GLY A 94 2.94 -23.89 -13.21
C GLY A 94 1.53 -23.38 -13.48
N PRO A 95 0.51 -24.09 -12.96
CA PRO A 95 -0.90 -23.79 -13.23
C PRO A 95 -1.37 -22.46 -12.62
N ASP A 96 -0.68 -21.97 -11.59
CA ASP A 96 -1.00 -20.72 -10.90
C ASP A 96 -0.36 -19.48 -11.51
N ASP A 97 0.46 -19.63 -12.55
CA ASP A 97 1.30 -18.56 -13.08
C ASP A 97 0.51 -17.49 -13.85
N MET A 98 -0.03 -17.83 -15.01
CA MET A 98 -0.84 -16.90 -15.79
C MET A 98 -2.07 -16.36 -15.05
N PRO A 99 -2.88 -17.14 -14.29
CA PRO A 99 -3.98 -16.55 -13.53
C PRO A 99 -3.48 -15.53 -12.50
N ALA A 100 -2.31 -15.73 -11.89
CA ALA A 100 -1.73 -14.75 -10.98
C ALA A 100 -1.38 -13.42 -11.67
N HIS A 101 -0.88 -13.47 -12.91
CA HIS A 101 -0.69 -12.26 -13.73
C HIS A 101 -2.01 -11.54 -14.04
N VAL A 102 -3.07 -12.28 -14.39
CA VAL A 102 -4.38 -11.69 -14.68
C VAL A 102 -4.96 -11.02 -13.43
N LYS A 103 -4.95 -11.71 -12.28
CA LYS A 103 -5.41 -11.15 -11.00
C LYS A 103 -4.62 -9.90 -10.61
N ALA A 104 -3.29 -9.91 -10.81
CA ALA A 104 -2.45 -8.76 -10.55
C ALA A 104 -2.80 -7.54 -11.42
N CYS A 105 -3.12 -7.75 -12.71
CA CYS A 105 -3.59 -6.70 -13.59
C CYS A 105 -4.96 -6.12 -13.19
N PHE A 106 -5.86 -6.93 -12.65
CA PHE A 106 -7.18 -6.46 -12.20
C PHE A 106 -7.12 -5.62 -10.92
N LEU A 107 -6.32 -6.03 -9.94
CA LEU A 107 -6.20 -5.32 -8.67
C LEU A 107 -5.22 -4.15 -8.72
N GLY A 108 -4.13 -4.31 -9.49
CA GLY A 108 -3.09 -3.30 -9.64
C GLY A 108 -1.89 -3.49 -8.72
N SER A 109 -0.78 -2.87 -9.11
CA SER A 109 0.52 -3.02 -8.43
C SER A 109 0.84 -1.90 -7.46
N SER A 110 -0.06 -0.94 -7.24
CA SER A 110 0.24 0.19 -6.37
C SER A 110 -0.96 0.82 -5.69
N LEU A 111 -0.67 1.51 -4.60
CA LEU A 111 -1.60 2.31 -3.82
C LEU A 111 -1.01 3.71 -3.61
N THR A 112 -1.88 4.71 -3.56
CA THR A 112 -1.50 6.07 -3.17
C THR A 112 -2.47 6.51 -2.08
N ILE A 113 -1.95 6.70 -0.87
CA ILE A 113 -2.73 6.94 0.35
C ILE A 113 -2.37 8.33 0.89
N PRO A 114 -3.33 9.19 1.25
CA PRO A 114 -3.01 10.47 1.87
C PRO A 114 -2.32 10.29 3.22
N ILE A 115 -1.42 11.21 3.54
CA ILE A 115 -0.78 11.33 4.85
C ILE A 115 -1.44 12.50 5.57
N THR A 116 -1.82 12.31 6.83
CA THR A 116 -2.33 13.37 7.69
C THR A 116 -1.77 13.18 9.09
N ASP A 117 -1.15 14.23 9.61
CA ASP A 117 -0.55 14.26 10.95
C ASP A 117 0.38 13.06 11.21
N GLY A 118 1.25 12.75 10.24
CA GLY A 118 2.21 11.68 10.37
C GLY A 118 1.60 10.28 10.44
N LYS A 119 0.41 10.09 9.85
CA LYS A 119 -0.28 8.79 9.74
C LYS A 119 -0.86 8.61 8.34
N LEU A 120 -1.02 7.36 7.91
CA LEU A 120 -1.84 7.05 6.75
C LEU A 120 -3.29 7.43 7.05
N ASN A 121 -3.90 8.23 6.19
CA ASN A 121 -5.28 8.65 6.32
C ASN A 121 -6.19 7.59 5.70
N LEU A 122 -6.52 6.59 6.53
CA LEU A 122 -7.34 5.44 6.19
C LEU A 122 -8.72 5.58 6.87
N GLY A 123 -9.76 5.07 6.22
CA GLY A 123 -11.05 4.85 6.88
C GLY A 123 -10.91 3.86 8.06
N THR A 124 -11.86 3.87 8.99
CA THR A 124 -11.84 3.06 10.23
C THR A 124 -11.51 1.60 9.99
N TRP A 125 -12.02 1.03 8.91
CA TRP A 125 -11.84 -0.37 8.55
C TRP A 125 -10.86 -0.57 7.40
N GLN A 126 -10.18 0.45 6.90
CA GLN A 126 -9.26 0.27 5.77
C GLN A 126 -7.88 -0.18 6.23
N GLY A 127 -7.31 -1.13 5.51
CA GLY A 127 -5.92 -1.56 5.63
C GLY A 127 -5.34 -1.92 4.27
N VAL A 128 -4.01 -1.97 4.22
CA VAL A 128 -3.25 -2.38 3.06
C VAL A 128 -3.18 -3.89 3.01
N TRP A 129 -3.66 -4.47 1.92
CA TRP A 129 -3.56 -5.90 1.63
C TRP A 129 -2.44 -6.19 0.65
N LEU A 130 -1.72 -7.28 0.90
CA LEU A 130 -0.96 -8.02 -0.10
C LEU A 130 -1.84 -9.16 -0.61
N CYS A 131 -2.19 -9.13 -1.89
CA CYS A 131 -2.87 -10.25 -2.54
C CYS A 131 -1.80 -11.10 -3.22
N GLU A 132 -1.49 -12.25 -2.61
CA GLU A 132 -0.55 -13.22 -3.13
C GLU A 132 -1.30 -14.23 -3.99
N HIS A 133 -0.97 -14.30 -5.28
CA HIS A 133 -1.72 -15.15 -6.21
C HIS A 133 -1.01 -16.48 -6.50
N ARG A 134 0.27 -16.60 -6.17
CA ARG A 134 1.05 -17.85 -6.32
C ARG A 134 0.91 -18.71 -5.07
N ASN A 135 0.83 -20.03 -5.25
CA ASN A 135 0.74 -21.00 -4.15
C ASN A 135 2.00 -20.99 -3.27
N HIS A 136 3.17 -20.85 -3.89
CA HIS A 136 4.48 -20.84 -3.23
C HIS A 136 5.25 -19.59 -3.65
N ALA A 137 5.04 -18.48 -2.92
CA ALA A 137 5.74 -17.23 -3.20
C ALA A 137 6.90 -17.01 -2.24
N GLY A 138 7.96 -16.37 -2.75
CA GLY A 138 9.01 -15.79 -1.93
C GLY A 138 8.57 -14.47 -1.28
N SER A 139 9.53 -13.77 -0.66
CA SER A 139 9.29 -12.43 -0.13
C SER A 139 8.93 -11.45 -1.26
N ARG A 140 8.06 -10.48 -0.96
CA ARG A 140 7.66 -9.44 -1.91
C ARG A 140 8.39 -8.15 -1.62
N LYS A 141 9.02 -7.58 -2.65
CA LYS A 141 9.66 -6.26 -2.58
C LYS A 141 8.65 -5.18 -2.86
N VAL A 142 8.64 -4.15 -2.02
CA VAL A 142 7.77 -2.99 -2.16
C VAL A 142 8.61 -1.72 -2.11
N VAL A 143 8.32 -0.75 -2.96
CA VAL A 143 8.89 0.60 -2.89
C VAL A 143 7.84 1.51 -2.26
N VAL A 144 8.20 2.17 -1.16
CA VAL A 144 7.38 3.22 -0.54
C VAL A 144 8.01 4.56 -0.84
N THR A 145 7.22 5.49 -1.38
CA THR A 145 7.61 6.89 -1.61
C THR A 145 6.67 7.79 -0.82
N LEU A 146 7.21 8.63 0.04
CA LEU A 146 6.49 9.67 0.77
C LEU A 146 6.80 11.02 0.12
N SER A 147 5.77 11.83 -0.11
CA SER A 147 5.94 13.21 -0.58
C SER A 147 4.95 14.14 0.08
N GLY A 148 5.38 15.32 0.50
CA GLY A 148 4.51 16.28 1.18
C GLY A 148 5.24 17.32 2.01
N CYS A 149 4.49 17.98 2.89
CA CYS A 149 4.99 19.01 3.80
C CYS A 149 5.55 18.34 5.07
N PRO A 150 6.83 18.54 5.42
CA PRO A 150 7.38 18.12 6.70
C PRO A 150 6.68 18.79 7.88
N ARG A 151 6.61 18.08 9.01
CA ARG A 151 6.02 18.56 10.26
C ARG A 151 6.75 19.78 10.82
N ASP A 152 8.08 19.76 10.76
CA ASP A 152 8.95 20.84 11.28
C ASP A 152 9.09 22.01 10.32
N SER A 153 8.38 21.98 9.18
CA SER A 153 8.32 23.10 8.26
C SER A 153 7.63 24.30 8.96
N PRO A 154 8.17 25.53 8.84
CA PRO A 154 7.47 26.74 9.32
C PRO A 154 6.14 26.97 8.59
N LEU A 155 5.95 26.27 7.48
CA LEU A 155 4.79 26.25 6.62
C LEU A 155 3.88 25.02 6.88
N SER A 156 4.17 24.22 7.91
CA SER A 156 3.35 23.06 8.25
C SER A 156 1.94 23.50 8.68
N PRO A 157 0.86 22.95 8.07
CA PRO A 157 -0.51 23.24 8.50
C PRO A 157 -0.85 22.65 9.87
N VAL A 158 0.03 21.78 10.38
CA VAL A 158 -0.09 21.12 11.69
C VAL A 158 1.03 21.60 12.64
N SER A 159 1.73 22.69 12.28
CA SER A 159 2.72 23.32 13.17
C SER A 159 2.07 23.59 14.53
N ALA A 160 2.80 23.30 15.61
CA ALA A 160 2.37 23.58 16.96
C ALA A 160 2.03 25.07 17.06
N ALA A 161 0.73 25.38 17.11
CA ALA A 161 0.29 26.64 17.66
C ALA A 161 0.83 26.71 19.10
N SER A 162 1.89 27.49 19.28
CA SER A 162 2.24 28.15 20.53
C SER A 162 2.14 27.29 21.80
N CYS A 163 3.21 26.54 22.13
CA CYS A 163 3.66 26.53 23.52
C CYS A 163 4.28 27.91 23.80
N SER A 164 3.44 28.91 24.04
CA SER A 164 3.85 30.18 24.65
C SER A 164 3.17 30.28 26.01
N SER A 165 4.02 30.57 27.01
CA SER A 165 3.83 30.65 28.48
C SER A 165 3.62 29.33 29.21
#